data_AF-A0A839E0E3-F1
#
_entry.id   AF-A0A839E0E3-F1
#
_cell.length_a   1.000
_cell.length_b   1.000
_cell.length_c   1.000
_cell.angle_alpha   90.00
_cell.angle_beta   90.00
_cell.angle_gamma   90.00
#
_symmetry.space_group_name_H-M   'P 1'
#
loop_
_entity.id
_entity.type
_entity.pdbx_description
1 polymer ?
#
loop_
_entity_poly.entity_id
_entity_poly.type
_entity_poly.pdbx_seq_one_letter_code
_entity_poly.pdbx_strand_id
1 'polypeptide(L)'
;MTGVHHHLEPLTWSTGLTSWTFAYWWDLVILLLAAAYFTGLVRLRRRAPHQAWPKHRTAFFTAGLVSWFLTMNSSVAVYSHPMFTMHMVQHLMLIMVVPALLVYGKPLRLWVELDASGRVESVLRGRVVGYFTHPVLTMVLYAVVLVATHLTSFMQVMLLNPWLHHAEAVLYLVTGYLTFLPLVGNEPIRWQRFPYSLRVFASLMAMGPDTGIGVILMMAPDPMWPAYARMQNWPGWDLVADQRIGGAIMWFFGDAIMAIFALVLVRQWIRAKGPESGFGNWLESARRSALAETSGDGQDAGLSQSDDVDDDERARQAYNAMLARLAEQERGGSGRT
;
A
#
# COMPACT_ATOMS: atom_id res chain seq x y z
N MET A 1 1.10 -16.77 -28.57
CA MET A 1 -0.16 -16.87 -29.33
C MET A 1 0.04 -16.19 -30.67
N THR A 2 -0.57 -16.76 -31.70
CA THR A 2 -0.33 -16.55 -33.13
C THR A 2 -0.36 -15.09 -33.56
N GLY A 3 0.66 -14.70 -34.34
CA GLY A 3 0.70 -13.44 -35.06
C GLY A 3 -0.53 -13.29 -35.95
N VAL A 4 -1.34 -12.30 -35.61
CA VAL A 4 -2.12 -11.55 -36.58
C VAL A 4 -1.65 -10.13 -36.38
N HIS A 5 -0.93 -9.57 -37.36
CA HIS A 5 -0.79 -8.12 -37.47
C HIS A 5 -2.17 -7.56 -37.81
N HIS A 6 -3.09 -7.56 -36.84
CA HIS A 6 -4.22 -6.66 -36.90
C HIS A 6 -3.58 -5.28 -36.83
N HIS A 7 -3.76 -4.48 -37.88
CA HIS A 7 -3.54 -3.05 -37.78
C HIS A 7 -4.39 -2.57 -36.62
N LEU A 8 -3.78 -2.42 -35.45
CA LEU A 8 -4.45 -1.93 -34.26
C LEU A 8 -4.95 -0.53 -34.62
N GLU A 9 -6.26 -0.34 -34.54
CA GLU A 9 -6.82 0.98 -34.78
C GLU A 9 -6.32 1.96 -33.71
N PRO A 10 -6.14 3.25 -34.04
CA PRO A 10 -5.79 4.26 -33.06
C PRO A 10 -6.73 4.26 -31.86
N LEU A 11 -6.20 4.62 -30.70
CA LEU A 11 -7.01 4.76 -29.50
C LEU A 11 -8.00 5.93 -29.68
N THR A 12 -9.28 5.60 -29.67
CA THR A 12 -10.42 6.51 -29.71
C THR A 12 -11.40 6.12 -28.60
N TRP A 13 -12.47 6.88 -28.38
CA TRP A 13 -13.48 6.51 -27.38
C TRP A 13 -14.15 5.16 -27.67
N SER A 14 -14.39 4.83 -28.95
CA SER A 14 -14.98 3.54 -29.33
C SER A 14 -13.98 2.42 -29.07
N THR A 15 -12.78 2.50 -29.64
CA THR A 15 -11.75 1.45 -29.48
C THR A 15 -11.29 1.32 -28.03
N GLY A 16 -11.28 2.41 -27.26
CA GLY A 16 -11.02 2.37 -25.82
C GLY A 16 -12.02 1.53 -25.02
N LEU A 17 -13.28 1.42 -25.48
CA LEU A 17 -14.32 0.63 -24.82
C LEU A 17 -14.50 -0.76 -25.44
N THR A 18 -14.24 -0.91 -26.74
CA THR A 18 -14.52 -2.13 -27.51
C THR A 18 -13.30 -3.00 -27.77
N SER A 19 -12.08 -2.50 -27.57
CA SER A 19 -10.86 -3.30 -27.71
C SER A 19 -10.66 -4.18 -26.48
N TRP A 20 -10.70 -5.49 -26.70
CA TRP A 20 -10.47 -6.49 -25.67
C TRP A 20 -9.53 -7.58 -26.18
N THR A 21 -8.73 -8.11 -25.26
CA THR A 21 -7.89 -9.29 -25.46
C THR A 21 -8.10 -10.22 -24.27
N PHE A 22 -7.91 -11.53 -24.43
CA PHE A 22 -8.08 -12.48 -23.34
C PHE A 22 -6.75 -13.11 -22.97
N ALA A 23 -6.24 -12.72 -21.81
CA ALA A 23 -5.00 -13.21 -21.26
C ALA A 23 -5.30 -14.42 -20.36
N TYR A 24 -5.63 -15.56 -20.99
CA TYR A 24 -6.19 -16.75 -20.33
C TYR A 24 -5.44 -17.23 -19.07
N TRP A 25 -4.12 -17.06 -19.03
CA TRP A 25 -3.32 -17.38 -17.83
C TRP A 25 -3.69 -16.50 -16.63
N TRP A 26 -3.83 -15.18 -16.86
CA TRP A 26 -4.24 -14.24 -15.83
C TRP A 26 -5.70 -14.46 -15.42
N ASP A 27 -6.58 -14.75 -16.38
CA ASP A 27 -7.97 -15.07 -16.11
C ASP A 27 -8.09 -16.30 -15.21
N LEU A 28 -7.29 -17.34 -15.47
CA LEU A 28 -7.22 -18.52 -14.62
C LEU A 28 -6.76 -18.18 -13.20
N VAL A 29 -5.70 -17.38 -13.04
CA VAL A 29 -5.21 -16.97 -11.71
C VAL A 29 -6.28 -16.15 -10.96
N ILE A 30 -6.92 -15.20 -11.64
CA ILE A 30 -8.00 -14.38 -11.07
C ILE A 30 -9.18 -15.26 -10.64
N LEU A 31 -9.59 -16.21 -11.49
CA LEU A 31 -10.66 -17.16 -11.17
C LEU A 31 -10.31 -18.05 -9.98
N LEU A 32 -9.07 -18.55 -9.90
CA LEU A 32 -8.61 -19.37 -8.78
C LEU A 32 -8.60 -18.57 -7.47
N LEU A 33 -8.14 -17.31 -7.49
CA LEU A 33 -8.17 -16.44 -6.32
C LEU A 33 -9.61 -16.08 -5.91
N ALA A 34 -10.48 -15.81 -6.88
CA ALA A 34 -11.91 -15.59 -6.63
C ALA A 34 -12.53 -16.83 -5.97
N ALA A 35 -12.36 -18.01 -6.58
CA ALA A 35 -12.88 -19.27 -6.07
C ALA A 35 -12.36 -19.56 -4.66
N ALA A 36 -11.07 -19.36 -4.42
CA ALA A 36 -10.46 -19.54 -3.10
C ALA A 36 -11.10 -18.62 -2.04
N TYR A 37 -11.22 -17.32 -2.34
CA TYR A 37 -11.80 -16.34 -1.42
C TYR A 37 -13.29 -16.58 -1.16
N PHE A 38 -14.11 -16.77 -2.19
CA PHE A 38 -15.54 -16.99 -2.02
C PHE A 38 -15.86 -18.34 -1.36
N THR A 39 -15.09 -19.39 -1.67
CA THR A 39 -15.22 -20.67 -0.96
C THR A 39 -14.82 -20.51 0.51
N GLY A 40 -13.76 -19.75 0.80
CA GLY A 40 -13.38 -19.38 2.16
C GLY A 40 -14.53 -18.67 2.89
N LEU A 41 -15.17 -17.69 2.25
CA LEU A 41 -16.29 -16.94 2.81
C LEU A 41 -17.51 -17.85 3.10
N VAL A 42 -17.85 -18.76 2.18
CA VAL A 42 -18.93 -19.74 2.36
C VAL A 42 -18.61 -20.67 3.53
N ARG A 43 -17.37 -21.16 3.62
CA ARG A 43 -16.93 -22.01 4.75
C ARG A 43 -16.98 -21.27 6.08
N LEU A 44 -16.55 -20.00 6.12
CA LEU A 44 -16.56 -19.20 7.34
C LEU A 44 -18.00 -19.01 7.84
N ARG A 45 -18.92 -18.65 6.95
CA ARG A 45 -20.35 -18.52 7.29
C ARG A 45 -20.98 -19.82 7.80
N ARG A 46 -20.55 -20.97 7.29
CA ARG A 46 -21.04 -22.29 7.74
C ARG A 46 -20.47 -22.69 9.10
N ARG A 47 -19.19 -22.40 9.36
CA ARG A 47 -18.51 -22.81 10.61
C ARG A 47 -18.76 -21.86 11.78
N ALA A 48 -18.89 -20.57 11.50
CA ALA A 48 -19.10 -19.53 12.50
C ALA A 48 -20.23 -18.58 12.06
N PRO A 49 -21.50 -19.02 12.10
CA PRO A 49 -22.64 -18.21 11.64
C PRO A 49 -22.78 -16.87 12.36
N HIS A 50 -22.31 -16.80 13.61
CA HIS A 50 -22.32 -15.60 14.45
C HIS A 50 -21.13 -14.66 14.16
N GLN A 51 -20.12 -15.10 13.42
CA GLN A 51 -18.98 -14.27 13.04
C GLN A 51 -19.29 -13.50 11.75
N ALA A 52 -19.58 -12.22 11.89
CA ALA A 52 -19.87 -11.36 10.76
C ALA A 52 -18.58 -11.01 10.00
N TRP A 53 -18.44 -11.49 8.76
CA TRP A 53 -17.42 -10.99 7.82
C TRP A 53 -17.87 -9.64 7.24
N PRO A 54 -17.12 -8.54 7.45
CA PRO A 54 -17.53 -7.22 6.97
C PRO A 54 -17.69 -7.17 5.44
N LYS A 55 -18.86 -6.74 4.96
CA LYS A 55 -19.19 -6.70 3.51
C LYS A 55 -18.22 -5.86 2.68
N HIS A 56 -17.66 -4.80 3.24
CA HIS A 56 -16.69 -3.94 2.55
C HIS A 56 -15.41 -4.72 2.17
N ARG A 57 -14.97 -5.70 2.97
CA ARG A 57 -13.79 -6.54 2.64
C ARG A 57 -14.05 -7.34 1.36
N THR A 58 -15.21 -7.98 1.26
CA THR A 58 -15.60 -8.70 0.04
C THR A 58 -15.73 -7.75 -1.15
N ALA A 59 -16.28 -6.55 -0.95
CA ALA A 59 -16.38 -5.54 -2.01
C ALA A 59 -15.00 -5.11 -2.53
N PHE A 60 -14.06 -4.77 -1.64
CA PHE A 60 -12.68 -4.40 -2.02
C PHE A 60 -11.94 -5.54 -2.72
N PHE A 61 -12.05 -6.77 -2.21
CA PHE A 61 -11.41 -7.93 -2.84
C PHE A 61 -11.96 -8.15 -4.26
N THR A 62 -13.29 -8.10 -4.41
CA THR A 62 -13.94 -8.26 -5.72
C THR A 62 -13.56 -7.12 -6.67
N ALA A 63 -13.53 -5.87 -6.18
CA ALA A 63 -13.07 -4.73 -6.95
C ALA A 63 -11.62 -4.92 -7.41
N GLY A 64 -10.73 -5.42 -6.55
CA GLY A 64 -9.34 -5.74 -6.92
C GLY A 64 -9.25 -6.77 -8.05
N LEU A 65 -10.04 -7.84 -7.98
CA LEU A 65 -10.10 -8.86 -9.04
C LEU A 65 -10.66 -8.30 -10.35
N VAL A 66 -11.72 -7.49 -10.30
CA VAL A 66 -12.30 -6.85 -11.49
C VAL A 66 -11.31 -5.86 -12.10
N SER A 67 -10.66 -5.02 -11.28
CA SER A 67 -9.63 -4.10 -11.74
C SER A 67 -8.45 -4.84 -12.40
N TRP A 68 -8.02 -5.97 -11.84
CA TRP A 68 -6.97 -6.79 -12.43
C TRP A 68 -7.41 -7.38 -13.77
N PHE A 69 -8.63 -7.93 -13.83
CA PHE A 69 -9.21 -8.46 -15.07
C PHE A 69 -9.28 -7.38 -16.15
N LEU A 70 -9.80 -6.19 -15.84
CA LEU A 70 -9.86 -5.08 -16.79
C LEU A 70 -8.45 -4.65 -17.24
N THR A 71 -7.50 -4.58 -16.32
CA THR A 71 -6.12 -4.17 -16.62
C THR A 71 -5.44 -5.14 -17.60
N MET A 72 -5.73 -6.44 -17.52
CA MET A 72 -5.09 -7.48 -18.35
C MET A 72 -5.88 -7.86 -19.60
N ASN A 73 -7.14 -7.43 -19.73
CA ASN A 73 -8.02 -7.86 -20.82
C ASN A 73 -8.69 -6.73 -21.61
N SER A 74 -8.76 -5.51 -21.08
CA SER A 74 -9.40 -4.38 -21.79
C SER A 74 -8.45 -3.68 -22.76
N SER A 75 -8.86 -2.51 -23.24
CA SER A 75 -8.04 -1.64 -24.08
C SER A 75 -6.68 -1.33 -23.45
N VAL A 76 -6.59 -1.26 -22.12
CA VAL A 76 -5.31 -1.11 -21.42
C VAL A 76 -4.32 -2.19 -21.86
N ALA A 77 -4.72 -3.46 -21.87
CA ALA A 77 -3.85 -4.56 -22.26
C ALA A 77 -3.58 -4.63 -23.77
N VAL A 78 -4.55 -4.21 -24.59
CA VAL A 78 -4.38 -4.15 -26.05
C VAL A 78 -3.35 -3.08 -26.43
N TYR A 79 -3.36 -1.94 -25.75
CA TYR A 79 -2.55 -0.77 -26.08
C TYR A 79 -1.28 -0.62 -25.23
N SER A 80 -1.11 -1.37 -24.14
CA SER A 80 0.08 -1.27 -23.28
C SER A 80 1.38 -1.73 -23.92
N HIS A 81 1.32 -2.51 -25.00
CA HIS A 81 2.48 -2.92 -25.77
C HIS A 81 2.91 -1.84 -26.79
N PRO A 82 2.00 -1.25 -27.59
CA PRO A 82 2.37 -0.20 -28.55
C PRO A 82 2.43 1.23 -27.98
N MET A 83 1.77 1.53 -26.85
CA MET A 83 1.70 2.89 -26.27
C MET A 83 2.26 2.90 -24.86
N PHE A 84 3.31 3.70 -24.64
CA PHE A 84 3.91 3.91 -23.33
C PHE A 84 2.92 4.53 -22.34
N THR A 85 2.01 5.39 -22.80
CA THR A 85 0.91 5.91 -21.95
C THR A 85 0.06 4.78 -21.37
N MET A 86 -0.39 3.83 -22.20
CA MET A 86 -1.22 2.71 -21.73
C MET A 86 -0.41 1.68 -20.95
N HIS A 87 0.87 1.54 -21.28
CA HIS A 87 1.83 0.81 -20.45
C HIS A 87 1.79 1.37 -19.03
N MET A 88 2.03 2.67 -18.85
CA MET A 88 2.04 3.32 -17.53
C MET A 88 0.72 3.19 -16.78
N VAL A 89 -0.42 3.24 -17.47
CA VAL A 89 -1.73 2.95 -16.86
C VAL A 89 -1.77 1.50 -16.34
N GLN A 90 -1.34 0.53 -17.15
CA GLN A 90 -1.26 -0.87 -16.73
C GLN A 90 -0.34 -1.04 -15.51
N HIS A 91 0.82 -0.38 -15.50
CA HIS A 91 1.77 -0.42 -14.37
C HIS A 91 1.19 0.11 -13.09
N LEU A 92 0.62 1.31 -13.10
CA LEU A 92 0.02 1.92 -11.90
C LEU A 92 -1.15 1.08 -11.38
N MET A 93 -1.94 0.50 -12.28
CA MET A 93 -3.02 -0.41 -11.89
C MET A 93 -2.48 -1.66 -11.18
N LEU A 94 -1.41 -2.28 -11.70
CA LEU A 94 -0.84 -3.50 -11.14
C LEU A 94 0.00 -3.27 -9.89
N ILE A 95 0.70 -2.14 -9.74
CA ILE A 95 1.56 -1.88 -8.57
C ILE A 95 0.82 -1.17 -7.43
N MET A 96 -0.23 -0.39 -7.73
CA MET A 96 -0.95 0.39 -6.71
C MET A 96 -2.38 -0.05 -6.52
N VAL A 97 -3.21 0.06 -7.56
CA VAL A 97 -4.67 -0.04 -7.43
C VAL A 97 -5.09 -1.46 -7.08
N VAL A 98 -4.71 -2.44 -7.90
CA VAL A 98 -5.07 -3.85 -7.70
C VAL A 98 -4.55 -4.36 -6.36
N PRO A 99 -3.26 -4.23 -6.02
CA PRO A 99 -2.74 -4.74 -4.76
C PRO A 99 -3.40 -4.11 -3.54
N ALA A 100 -3.62 -2.81 -3.55
CA ALA A 100 -4.23 -2.15 -2.40
C ALA A 100 -5.69 -2.59 -2.19
N LEU A 101 -6.47 -2.73 -3.26
CA LEU A 101 -7.84 -3.28 -3.20
C LEU A 101 -7.83 -4.71 -2.65
N LEU A 102 -6.92 -5.57 -3.14
CA LEU A 102 -6.79 -6.95 -2.65
C LEU A 102 -6.40 -6.99 -1.16
N VAL A 103 -5.44 -6.19 -0.72
CA VAL A 103 -5.01 -6.10 0.69
C VAL A 103 -6.11 -5.53 1.60
N TYR A 104 -6.93 -4.59 1.12
CA TYR A 104 -8.12 -4.13 1.85
C TYR A 104 -9.20 -5.21 1.96
N GLY A 105 -9.22 -6.16 1.01
CA GLY A 105 -10.09 -7.32 1.03
C GLY A 105 -9.82 -8.32 2.16
N LYS A 106 -8.70 -8.16 2.86
CA LYS A 106 -8.22 -9.01 3.95
C LYS A 106 -8.22 -10.52 3.66
N PRO A 107 -7.71 -10.98 2.50
CA PRO A 107 -7.70 -12.38 2.15
C PRO A 107 -6.89 -13.24 3.14
N LEU A 108 -5.78 -12.74 3.71
CA LEU A 108 -4.97 -13.54 4.62
C LEU A 108 -5.68 -13.77 5.96
N ARG A 109 -6.34 -12.72 6.48
CA ARG A 109 -7.19 -12.82 7.67
C ARG A 109 -8.34 -13.81 7.50
N LEU A 110 -8.96 -13.87 6.32
CA LEU A 110 -10.01 -14.86 6.04
C LEU A 110 -9.49 -16.29 6.26
N TRP A 111 -8.29 -16.59 5.77
CA TRP A 111 -7.67 -17.90 5.95
C TRP A 111 -7.23 -18.20 7.38
N VAL A 112 -6.78 -17.18 8.12
CA VAL A 112 -6.51 -17.33 9.56
C VAL A 112 -7.80 -17.60 10.35
N GLU A 113 -8.89 -16.88 10.08
CA GLU A 113 -10.18 -17.11 10.75
C GLU A 113 -10.79 -18.49 10.42
N LEU A 114 -10.40 -19.11 9.30
CA LEU A 114 -10.81 -20.47 8.92
C LEU A 114 -9.95 -21.58 9.52
N ASP A 115 -8.72 -21.26 9.92
CA ASP A 115 -7.75 -22.23 10.41
C ASP A 115 -7.80 -22.37 11.93
N ALA A 116 -8.55 -23.38 12.40
CA ALA A 116 -8.64 -23.71 13.81
C ALA A 116 -7.30 -24.17 14.43
N SER A 117 -6.31 -24.56 13.62
CA SER A 117 -5.03 -25.06 14.12
C SER A 117 -4.02 -23.95 14.44
N GLY A 118 -4.28 -22.70 14.00
CA GLY A 118 -3.34 -21.57 14.13
C GLY A 118 -2.07 -21.69 13.27
N ARG A 119 -1.95 -22.73 12.44
CA ARG A 119 -0.79 -22.97 11.56
C ARG A 119 -0.64 -21.88 10.52
N VAL A 120 -1.73 -21.41 9.92
CA VAL A 120 -1.72 -20.34 8.91
C VAL A 120 -1.16 -19.06 9.52
N GLU A 121 -1.65 -18.66 10.70
CA GLU A 121 -1.13 -17.48 11.40
C GLU A 121 0.35 -17.66 11.79
N SER A 122 0.74 -18.84 12.26
CA SER A 122 2.14 -19.17 12.58
C SER A 122 3.06 -19.00 11.35
N VAL A 123 2.64 -19.48 10.18
CA VAL A 123 3.40 -19.32 8.92
C VAL A 123 3.48 -17.85 8.51
N LEU A 124 2.36 -17.12 8.54
CA LEU A 124 2.31 -15.70 8.15
C LEU A 124 3.11 -14.78 9.08
N ARG A 125 3.22 -15.14 10.37
CA ARG A 125 4.07 -14.45 11.34
C ARG A 125 5.50 -14.99 11.40
N GLY A 126 5.81 -16.06 10.65
CA GLY A 126 7.10 -16.72 10.62
C GLY A 126 8.23 -15.83 10.11
N ARG A 127 9.48 -16.27 10.32
CA ARG A 127 10.69 -15.49 9.97
C ARG A 127 10.79 -15.18 8.48
N VAL A 128 10.46 -16.15 7.62
CA VAL A 128 10.54 -16.01 6.15
C VAL A 128 9.53 -14.98 5.65
N VAL A 129 8.24 -15.15 5.98
CA VAL A 129 7.19 -14.18 5.61
C VAL A 129 7.49 -12.82 6.23
N GLY A 130 7.94 -12.79 7.49
CA GLY A 130 8.39 -11.57 8.16
C GLY A 130 9.53 -10.87 7.41
N TYR A 131 10.51 -11.59 6.87
CA TYR A 131 11.57 -10.96 6.09
C TYR A 131 11.01 -10.28 4.83
N PHE A 132 10.24 -11.02 4.01
CA PHE A 132 9.70 -10.50 2.75
C PHE A 132 8.61 -9.44 2.91
N THR A 133 7.98 -9.34 4.09
CA THR A 133 6.97 -8.32 4.40
C THR A 133 7.51 -7.19 5.27
N HIS A 134 8.84 -7.12 5.48
CA HIS A 134 9.45 -6.06 6.26
C HIS A 134 9.23 -4.70 5.58
N PRO A 135 8.65 -3.68 6.26
CA PRO A 135 8.25 -2.42 5.63
C PRO A 135 9.36 -1.75 4.80
N VAL A 136 10.58 -1.68 5.35
CA VAL A 136 11.74 -1.12 4.65
C VAL A 136 12.12 -1.95 3.42
N LEU A 137 12.13 -3.29 3.52
CA LEU A 137 12.48 -4.15 2.39
C LEU A 137 11.46 -3.98 1.26
N THR A 138 10.16 -3.97 1.60
CA THR A 138 9.09 -3.80 0.61
C THR A 138 9.12 -2.42 -0.03
N MET A 139 9.62 -1.40 0.67
CA MET A 139 9.79 -0.06 0.11
C MET A 139 11.01 0.06 -0.79
N VAL A 140 12.13 -0.54 -0.40
CA VAL A 140 13.32 -0.64 -1.26
C VAL A 140 13.00 -1.45 -2.50
N LEU A 141 12.28 -2.57 -2.36
CA LEU A 141 11.83 -3.39 -3.49
C LEU A 141 10.98 -2.57 -4.47
N TYR A 142 10.03 -1.78 -3.96
CA TYR A 142 9.23 -0.86 -4.77
C TYR A 142 10.12 0.08 -5.60
N ALA A 143 11.02 0.82 -4.95
CA ALA A 143 11.92 1.74 -5.63
C ALA A 143 12.83 1.04 -6.65
N VAL A 144 13.40 -0.12 -6.29
CA VAL A 144 14.30 -0.90 -7.16
C VAL A 144 13.56 -1.41 -8.39
N VAL A 145 12.34 -1.93 -8.24
CA VAL A 145 11.53 -2.40 -9.37
C VAL A 145 11.26 -1.25 -10.33
N LEU A 146 10.87 -0.09 -9.82
CA LEU A 146 10.62 1.10 -10.63
C LEU A 146 11.86 1.54 -11.41
N VAL A 147 13.01 1.67 -10.72
CA VAL A 147 14.28 2.04 -11.35
C VAL A 147 14.71 0.99 -12.38
N ALA A 148 14.65 -0.29 -12.03
CA ALA A 148 15.08 -1.37 -12.90
C ALA A 148 14.26 -1.46 -14.19
N THR A 149 12.94 -1.27 -14.10
CA THR A 149 12.04 -1.37 -15.25
C THR A 149 12.13 -0.15 -16.17
N HIS A 150 12.36 1.06 -15.64
CA HIS A 150 12.28 2.31 -16.41
C HIS A 150 13.62 2.99 -16.71
N LEU A 151 14.68 2.70 -15.96
CA LEU A 151 15.97 3.36 -16.15
C LEU A 151 17.05 2.40 -16.64
N THR A 152 16.68 1.18 -17.02
CA THR A 152 17.60 0.17 -17.57
C THR A 152 17.15 -0.35 -18.93
N SER A 153 17.94 -1.25 -19.52
CA SER A 153 17.59 -1.95 -20.75
C SER A 153 16.46 -2.97 -20.59
N PHE A 154 15.95 -3.20 -19.36
CA PHE A 154 14.87 -4.14 -19.10
C PHE A 154 13.68 -3.90 -20.04
N MET A 155 13.20 -2.66 -20.14
CA MET A 155 12.06 -2.33 -21.00
C MET A 155 12.33 -2.66 -22.47
N GLN A 156 13.52 -2.31 -22.98
CA GLN A 156 13.91 -2.59 -24.36
C GLN A 156 13.86 -4.09 -24.70
N VAL A 157 14.22 -4.95 -23.74
CA VAL A 157 14.21 -6.41 -23.92
C VAL A 157 12.81 -6.98 -23.69
N MET A 158 12.09 -6.47 -22.70
CA MET A 158 10.73 -6.87 -22.36
C MET A 158 9.77 -6.64 -23.52
N LEU A 159 9.87 -5.49 -24.18
CA LEU A 159 9.11 -5.16 -25.38
C LEU A 159 9.30 -6.18 -26.53
N LEU A 160 10.43 -6.88 -26.58
CA LEU A 160 10.70 -7.88 -27.61
C LEU A 160 10.35 -9.30 -27.17
N ASN A 161 9.97 -9.50 -25.90
CA ASN A 161 9.73 -10.81 -25.32
C ASN A 161 8.44 -10.82 -24.48
N PRO A 162 7.35 -11.41 -24.98
CA PRO A 162 6.07 -11.48 -24.27
C PRO A 162 6.15 -12.11 -22.87
N TRP A 163 7.06 -13.06 -22.65
CA TRP A 163 7.25 -13.68 -21.33
C TRP A 163 7.82 -12.70 -20.32
N LEU A 164 8.71 -11.80 -20.73
CA LEU A 164 9.23 -10.76 -19.85
C LEU A 164 8.16 -9.73 -19.52
N HIS A 165 7.27 -9.40 -20.47
CA HIS A 165 6.13 -8.52 -20.17
C HIS A 165 5.18 -9.15 -19.12
N HIS A 166 4.92 -10.45 -19.20
CA HIS A 166 4.18 -11.14 -18.14
C HIS A 166 4.95 -11.21 -16.81
N ALA A 167 6.26 -11.45 -16.84
CA ALA A 167 7.10 -11.45 -15.64
C ALA A 167 7.11 -10.07 -14.97
N GLU A 168 7.14 -9.02 -15.76
CA GLU A 168 7.02 -7.64 -15.30
C GLU A 168 5.66 -7.40 -14.61
N ALA A 169 4.55 -7.80 -15.23
CA ALA A 169 3.23 -7.69 -14.62
C ALA A 169 3.14 -8.44 -13.27
N VAL A 170 3.74 -9.64 -13.17
CA VAL A 170 3.84 -10.38 -11.89
C VAL A 170 4.67 -9.59 -10.89
N LEU A 171 5.83 -9.07 -11.31
CA LEU A 171 6.74 -8.31 -10.47
C LEU A 171 6.07 -7.07 -9.88
N TYR A 172 5.30 -6.33 -10.68
CA TYR A 172 4.53 -5.18 -10.21
C TYR A 172 3.43 -5.56 -9.22
N LEU A 173 2.64 -6.57 -9.55
CA LEU A 173 1.57 -7.03 -8.68
C LEU A 173 2.09 -7.52 -7.33
N VAL A 174 3.16 -8.32 -7.34
CA VAL A 174 3.78 -8.86 -6.13
C VAL A 174 4.42 -7.74 -5.31
N THR A 175 5.21 -6.88 -5.95
CA THR A 175 5.86 -5.75 -5.29
C THR A 175 4.84 -4.84 -4.63
N GLY A 176 3.80 -4.43 -5.38
CA GLY A 176 2.71 -3.64 -4.86
C GLY A 176 2.01 -4.33 -3.68
N TYR A 177 1.70 -5.62 -3.79
CA TYR A 177 1.02 -6.34 -2.71
C TYR A 177 1.87 -6.39 -1.45
N LEU A 178 3.17 -6.65 -1.59
CA LEU A 178 4.13 -6.65 -0.49
C LEU A 178 4.28 -5.26 0.12
N THR A 179 4.29 -4.19 -0.67
CA THR A 179 4.35 -2.79 -0.18
C THR A 179 3.09 -2.40 0.58
N PHE A 180 1.90 -2.72 0.06
CA PHE A 180 0.62 -2.35 0.69
C PHE A 180 0.29 -3.19 1.94
N LEU A 181 0.81 -4.41 2.08
CA LEU A 181 0.60 -5.26 3.25
C LEU A 181 0.92 -4.57 4.60
N PRO A 182 2.17 -4.10 4.86
CA PRO A 182 2.51 -3.38 6.08
C PRO A 182 1.94 -1.96 6.13
N LEU A 183 1.72 -1.31 4.98
CA LEU A 183 1.17 0.04 4.89
C LEU A 183 -0.30 0.13 5.28
N VAL A 184 -1.15 -0.78 4.80
CA VAL A 184 -2.57 -0.85 5.19
C VAL A 184 -2.72 -1.56 6.55
N GLY A 185 -1.82 -2.50 6.86
CA GLY A 185 -1.46 -2.99 8.19
C GLY A 185 -2.59 -3.41 9.14
N ASN A 186 -3.44 -4.34 8.69
CA ASN A 186 -4.40 -5.06 9.54
C ASN A 186 -4.53 -6.54 9.17
N GLU A 187 -3.62 -7.04 8.33
CA GLU A 187 -3.49 -8.46 8.03
C GLU A 187 -2.61 -9.14 9.10
N PRO A 188 -2.81 -10.45 9.38
CA PRO A 188 -2.13 -11.18 10.44
C PRO A 188 -0.68 -11.54 10.07
N ILE A 189 0.14 -10.52 9.80
CA ILE A 189 1.58 -10.64 9.51
C ILE A 189 2.42 -10.16 10.71
N ARG A 190 3.71 -10.47 10.70
CA ARG A 190 4.64 -10.06 11.77
C ARG A 190 4.66 -8.54 12.00
N TRP A 191 4.56 -7.75 10.95
CA TRP A 191 4.63 -6.28 10.97
C TRP A 191 3.26 -5.60 11.05
N GLN A 192 2.23 -6.31 11.50
CA GLN A 192 0.86 -5.78 11.61
C GLN A 192 0.78 -4.50 12.45
N ARG A 193 1.65 -4.34 13.45
CA ARG A 193 1.71 -3.17 14.35
C ARG A 193 2.69 -2.09 13.91
N PHE A 194 3.03 -2.03 12.61
CA PHE A 194 3.90 -0.97 12.10
C PHE A 194 3.25 0.40 12.42
N PRO A 195 3.94 1.35 13.08
CA PRO A 195 3.32 2.59 13.56
C PRO A 195 2.70 3.43 12.45
N TYR A 196 1.55 4.09 12.70
CA TYR A 196 0.88 4.89 11.67
C TYR A 196 1.75 6.03 11.13
N SER A 197 2.53 6.70 11.99
CA SER A 197 3.46 7.75 11.55
C SER A 197 4.48 7.23 10.54
N LEU A 198 5.03 6.03 10.76
CA LEU A 198 5.98 5.40 9.84
C LEU A 198 5.30 4.88 8.58
N ARG A 199 4.03 4.47 8.62
CA ARG A 199 3.25 4.14 7.42
C ARG A 199 3.03 5.37 6.53
N VAL A 200 2.66 6.50 7.15
CA VAL A 200 2.50 7.78 6.43
C VAL A 200 3.83 8.20 5.84
N PHE A 201 4.91 8.19 6.63
CA PHE A 201 6.25 8.51 6.14
C PHE A 201 6.68 7.60 4.99
N ALA A 202 6.50 6.28 5.12
CA ALA A 202 6.81 5.32 4.05
C ALA A 202 5.99 5.60 2.78
N SER A 203 4.71 5.96 2.91
CA SER A 203 3.88 6.36 1.77
C SER A 203 4.46 7.60 1.06
N LEU A 204 4.89 8.61 1.82
CA LEU A 204 5.52 9.80 1.25
C LEU A 204 6.88 9.49 0.60
N MET A 205 7.65 8.56 1.18
CA MET A 205 8.93 8.13 0.58
C MET A 205 8.72 7.33 -0.71
N ALA A 206 7.63 6.55 -0.80
CA ALA A 206 7.29 5.80 -2.01
C ALA A 206 7.04 6.70 -3.23
N MET A 207 6.56 7.93 -3.01
CA MET A 207 6.36 8.94 -4.05
C MET A 207 7.66 9.39 -4.71
N GLY A 208 8.79 9.33 -4.00
CA GLY A 208 10.08 9.80 -4.50
C GLY A 208 10.49 9.11 -5.81
N PRO A 209 10.52 7.76 -5.87
CA PRO A 209 10.71 7.01 -7.11
C PRO A 209 9.71 7.36 -8.21
N ASP A 210 8.41 7.45 -7.89
CA ASP A 210 7.34 7.77 -8.87
C ASP A 210 7.58 9.14 -9.51
N THR A 211 7.82 10.17 -8.69
CA THR A 211 8.18 11.53 -9.13
C THR A 211 9.47 11.53 -9.93
N GLY A 212 10.55 10.96 -9.38
CA GLY A 212 11.88 11.07 -9.96
C GLY A 212 11.95 10.44 -11.34
N ILE A 213 11.42 9.23 -11.49
CA ILE A 213 11.39 8.53 -12.77
C ILE A 213 10.41 9.20 -13.73
N GLY A 214 9.22 9.58 -13.26
CA GLY A 214 8.24 10.27 -14.10
C GLY A 214 8.80 11.57 -14.71
N VAL A 215 9.50 12.38 -13.91
CA VAL A 215 10.18 13.60 -14.38
C VAL A 215 11.29 13.27 -15.38
N ILE A 216 12.11 12.24 -15.14
CA ILE A 216 13.14 11.81 -16.10
C ILE A 216 12.51 11.47 -17.45
N LEU A 217 11.42 10.70 -17.46
CA LEU A 217 10.71 10.30 -18.67
C LEU A 217 10.08 11.50 -19.40
N MET A 218 9.56 12.47 -18.66
CA MET A 218 9.01 13.72 -19.19
C MET A 218 10.07 14.64 -19.81
N MET A 219 11.26 14.67 -19.22
CA MET A 219 12.34 15.57 -19.66
C MET A 219 13.25 14.95 -20.71
N ALA A 220 13.12 13.65 -20.98
CA ALA A 220 13.90 12.98 -22.03
C ALA A 220 13.67 13.67 -23.40
N PRO A 221 14.75 14.04 -24.09
CA PRO A 221 14.66 14.71 -25.40
C PRO A 221 14.31 13.75 -26.53
N ASP A 222 14.75 12.49 -26.41
CA ASP A 222 14.61 11.44 -27.40
C ASP A 222 13.88 10.22 -26.82
N PRO A 223 13.29 9.36 -27.66
CA PRO A 223 12.69 8.11 -27.19
C PRO A 223 13.72 7.24 -26.48
N MET A 224 13.46 6.87 -25.23
CA MET A 224 14.40 6.09 -24.42
C MET A 224 14.53 4.63 -24.90
N TRP A 225 13.50 4.12 -25.59
CA TRP A 225 13.47 2.72 -26.05
C TRP A 225 13.09 2.60 -27.53
N PRO A 226 14.07 2.38 -28.41
CA PRO A 226 13.84 2.19 -29.84
C PRO A 226 12.89 1.03 -30.19
N ALA A 227 12.65 0.06 -29.30
CA ALA A 227 11.65 -0.98 -29.54
C ALA A 227 10.23 -0.44 -29.75
N TYR A 228 9.81 0.60 -29.02
CA TYR A 228 8.46 1.16 -29.19
C TYR A 228 8.23 1.70 -30.60
N ALA A 229 9.23 2.36 -31.19
CA ALA A 229 9.15 2.86 -32.56
C ALA A 229 8.96 1.74 -33.60
N ARG A 230 9.37 0.51 -33.29
CA ARG A 230 9.19 -0.66 -34.18
C ARG A 230 7.83 -1.34 -34.03
N MET A 231 7.08 -1.04 -32.97
CA MET A 231 5.81 -1.69 -32.70
C MET A 231 4.64 -1.07 -33.42
N GLN A 232 4.63 0.26 -33.58
CA GLN A 232 3.53 0.94 -34.22
C GLN A 232 4.00 2.21 -34.91
N ASN A 233 3.44 2.47 -36.10
CA ASN A 233 3.66 3.69 -36.87
C ASN A 233 2.30 4.26 -37.29
N TRP A 234 1.48 4.68 -36.32
CA TRP A 234 0.25 5.39 -36.64
C TRP A 234 0.59 6.77 -37.22
N PRO A 235 -0.13 7.23 -38.27
CA PRO A 235 0.08 8.57 -38.81
C PRO A 235 -0.09 9.64 -37.73
N GLY A 236 0.94 10.47 -37.53
CA GLY A 236 0.93 11.56 -36.54
C GLY A 236 1.23 11.16 -35.10
N TRP A 237 1.60 9.90 -34.84
CA TRP A 237 2.01 9.46 -33.50
C TRP A 237 3.42 9.93 -33.16
N ASP A 238 3.53 10.76 -32.11
CA ASP A 238 4.81 11.21 -31.57
C ASP A 238 5.19 10.36 -30.36
N LEU A 239 6.23 9.55 -30.53
CA LEU A 239 6.72 8.64 -29.50
C LEU A 239 7.30 9.38 -28.30
N VAL A 240 7.93 10.54 -28.50
CA VAL A 240 8.44 11.34 -27.38
C VAL A 240 7.27 11.93 -26.62
N ALA A 241 6.26 12.45 -27.30
CA ALA A 241 5.05 12.95 -26.63
C ALA A 241 4.35 11.87 -25.81
N ASP A 242 4.19 10.66 -26.34
CA ASP A 242 3.61 9.51 -25.62
C ASP A 242 4.43 9.13 -24.39
N GLN A 243 5.76 9.10 -24.50
CA GLN A 243 6.65 8.85 -23.37
C GLN A 243 6.48 9.92 -22.28
N ARG A 244 6.40 11.20 -22.67
CA ARG A 244 6.20 12.31 -21.73
C ARG A 244 4.87 12.21 -21.01
N ILE A 245 3.80 11.85 -21.73
CA ILE A 245 2.48 11.64 -21.12
C ILE A 245 2.54 10.46 -20.14
N GLY A 246 3.17 9.35 -20.51
CA GLY A 246 3.36 8.24 -19.58
C GLY A 246 4.19 8.62 -18.34
N GLY A 247 5.26 9.40 -18.51
CA GLY A 247 6.05 9.93 -17.38
C GLY A 247 5.21 10.83 -16.46
N ALA A 248 4.38 11.69 -17.04
CA ALA A 248 3.43 12.52 -16.29
C ALA A 248 2.38 11.68 -15.56
N ILE A 249 1.92 10.59 -16.17
CA ILE A 249 0.99 9.65 -15.54
C ILE A 249 1.65 8.97 -14.34
N MET A 250 2.85 8.42 -14.54
CA MET A 250 3.63 7.77 -13.49
C MET A 250 3.81 8.69 -12.28
N TRP A 251 4.26 9.92 -12.52
CA TRP A 251 4.43 10.90 -11.47
C TRP A 251 3.09 11.30 -10.84
N PHE A 252 2.21 11.97 -11.59
CA PHE A 252 1.06 12.64 -11.01
C PHE A 252 0.05 11.64 -10.43
N PHE A 253 -0.28 10.57 -11.15
CA PHE A 253 -1.24 9.58 -10.65
C PHE A 253 -0.62 8.65 -9.62
N GLY A 254 0.67 8.29 -9.76
CA GLY A 254 1.37 7.52 -8.73
C GLY A 254 1.36 8.24 -7.38
N ASP A 255 1.82 9.49 -7.38
CA ASP A 255 1.81 10.33 -6.19
C ASP A 255 0.40 10.60 -5.66
N ALA A 256 -0.55 10.91 -6.55
CA ALA A 256 -1.92 11.19 -6.12
C ALA A 256 -2.56 10.00 -5.41
N ILE A 257 -2.38 8.78 -5.95
CA ILE A 257 -2.87 7.55 -5.32
C ILE A 257 -2.22 7.39 -3.96
N MET A 258 -0.89 7.47 -3.88
CA MET A 258 -0.16 7.31 -2.62
C MET A 258 -0.51 8.40 -1.59
N ALA A 259 -0.83 9.61 -2.04
CA ALA A 259 -1.26 10.72 -1.18
C ALA A 259 -2.65 10.46 -0.60
N ILE A 260 -3.58 9.92 -1.39
CA ILE A 260 -4.89 9.49 -0.90
C ILE A 260 -4.71 8.41 0.17
N PHE A 261 -3.81 7.45 -0.04
CA PHE A 261 -3.48 6.45 0.98
C PHE A 261 -2.90 7.07 2.25
N ALA A 262 -1.93 7.97 2.12
CA ALA A 262 -1.34 8.68 3.25
C ALA A 262 -2.42 9.46 4.03
N LEU A 263 -3.35 10.14 3.35
CA LEU A 263 -4.45 10.85 3.99
C LEU A 263 -5.38 9.92 4.76
N VAL A 264 -5.72 8.77 4.19
CA VAL A 264 -6.51 7.72 4.86
C VAL A 264 -5.77 7.21 6.10
N LEU A 265 -4.45 6.99 6.01
CA LEU A 265 -3.60 6.58 7.12
C LEU A 265 -3.51 7.64 8.22
N VAL A 266 -3.40 8.93 7.87
CA VAL A 266 -3.46 10.05 8.83
C VAL A 266 -4.81 10.08 9.54
N ARG A 267 -5.92 9.89 8.81
CA ARG A 267 -7.25 9.81 9.43
C ARG A 267 -7.36 8.61 10.39
N GLN A 268 -6.76 7.48 10.04
CA GLN A 268 -6.70 6.30 10.93
C GLN A 268 -5.80 6.59 12.15
N TRP A 269 -4.68 7.28 11.94
CA TRP A 269 -3.73 7.67 12.98
C TRP A 269 -4.40 8.55 14.04
N ILE A 270 -5.11 9.61 13.63
CA ILE A 270 -5.82 10.52 14.54
C ILE A 270 -6.87 9.79 15.39
N ARG A 271 -7.44 8.69 14.87
CA ARG A 271 -8.46 7.88 15.55
C ARG A 271 -7.88 6.74 16.39
N ALA A 272 -6.61 6.39 16.19
CA ALA A 272 -5.97 5.27 16.85
C ALA A 272 -5.72 5.60 18.33
N LYS A 273 -6.11 4.67 19.22
CA LYS A 273 -5.79 4.72 20.67
C LYS A 273 -4.83 3.57 20.97
N GLY A 274 -3.69 3.84 21.61
CA GLY A 274 -2.69 2.82 21.99
C GLY A 274 -1.32 2.97 21.32
N PRO A 275 -0.42 1.96 21.43
CA PRO A 275 0.99 2.04 21.01
C PRO A 275 1.22 2.36 19.52
N GLU A 276 0.19 2.17 18.70
CA GLU A 276 0.23 2.41 17.25
C GLU A 276 0.01 3.91 16.90
N SER A 277 -0.46 4.71 17.87
CA SER A 277 -0.81 6.14 17.72
C SER A 277 0.39 7.11 17.63
N GLY A 278 1.61 6.59 17.43
CA GLY A 278 2.78 7.40 17.05
C GLY A 278 3.90 7.42 18.08
N PHE A 279 4.82 8.35 17.88
CA PHE A 279 6.08 8.48 18.63
C PHE A 279 5.94 8.68 20.14
N GLY A 280 4.73 8.85 20.70
CA GLY A 280 4.51 9.17 22.12
C GLY A 280 5.19 8.17 23.06
N ASN A 281 5.00 6.87 22.86
CA ASN A 281 5.64 5.87 23.73
C ASN A 281 7.15 5.76 23.50
N TRP A 282 7.62 6.01 22.27
CA TRP A 282 9.06 5.99 21.94
C TRP A 282 9.78 7.22 22.50
N LEU A 283 9.21 8.41 22.32
CA LEU A 283 9.68 9.67 22.91
C LEU A 283 9.61 9.61 24.42
N GLU A 284 8.56 9.02 25.00
CA GLU A 284 8.48 8.83 26.45
C GLU A 284 9.53 7.83 26.93
N SER A 285 9.79 6.75 26.17
CA SER A 285 10.88 5.82 26.51
C SER A 285 12.27 6.45 26.35
N ALA A 286 12.48 7.26 25.32
CA ALA A 286 13.73 8.00 25.07
C ALA A 286 13.94 9.10 26.11
N ARG A 287 12.86 9.77 26.54
CA ARG A 287 12.84 10.72 27.65
C ARG A 287 13.18 10.02 28.95
N ARG A 288 12.58 8.86 29.23
CA ARG A 288 12.87 8.04 30.43
C ARG A 288 14.32 7.56 30.46
N SER A 289 14.88 7.11 29.34
CA SER A 289 16.29 6.71 29.26
C SER A 289 17.23 7.90 29.43
N ALA A 290 16.92 9.05 28.83
CA ALA A 290 17.70 10.28 29.02
C ALA A 290 17.63 10.78 30.47
N LEU A 291 16.46 10.71 31.11
CA LEU A 291 16.27 11.05 32.52
C LEU A 291 17.01 10.08 33.46
N ALA A 292 16.98 8.78 33.16
CA ALA A 292 17.72 7.77 33.90
C ALA A 292 19.24 7.95 33.79
N GLU A 293 19.75 8.36 32.62
CA GLU A 293 21.16 8.73 32.46
C GLU A 293 21.53 10.01 33.24
N THR A 294 20.67 11.02 33.27
CA THR A 294 20.92 12.25 34.07
C THR A 294 20.74 12.06 35.57
N SER A 295 20.03 11.02 36.01
CA SER A 295 19.87 10.67 37.43
C SER A 295 21.01 9.78 37.95
N GLY A 296 21.95 9.39 37.07
CA GLY A 296 23.05 8.47 37.33
C GLY A 296 24.28 9.10 37.98
N ASP A 297 24.12 10.04 38.91
CA ASP A 297 25.18 10.43 39.83
C ASP A 297 24.60 10.68 41.23
N GLY A 298 24.54 9.61 42.04
CA GLY A 298 24.33 9.70 43.49
C GLY A 298 23.12 8.94 44.06
N GLN A 299 23.41 7.73 44.56
CA GLN A 299 22.74 7.00 45.66
C GLN A 299 21.51 6.13 45.37
N ASP A 300 21.62 4.91 45.91
CA ASP A 300 20.64 3.82 45.97
C ASP A 300 19.21 4.25 46.30
N ALA A 301 18.24 3.77 45.53
CA ALA A 301 16.92 3.38 46.04
C ALA A 301 16.23 2.44 45.03
N GLY A 302 15.90 1.22 45.46
CA GLY A 302 15.02 0.34 44.71
C GLY A 302 13.61 0.94 44.67
N LEU A 303 13.20 1.42 43.49
CA LEU A 303 11.84 1.91 43.28
C LEU A 303 10.96 0.74 42.84
N SER A 304 10.17 0.22 43.77
CA SER A 304 9.08 -0.70 43.46
C SER A 304 8.01 0.04 42.66
N GLN A 305 7.30 -0.71 41.80
CA GLN A 305 6.15 -0.28 41.01
C GLN A 305 5.04 0.46 41.81
N SER A 306 5.12 0.50 43.14
CA SER A 306 4.28 1.28 44.05
C SER A 306 4.53 2.79 43.98
N ASP A 307 5.79 3.23 43.81
CA ASP A 307 6.11 4.66 43.85
C ASP A 307 5.55 5.42 42.62
N ASP A 308 5.46 4.73 41.48
CA ASP A 308 4.89 5.24 40.22
C ASP A 308 3.36 5.44 40.32
N VAL A 309 2.67 4.56 41.08
CA VAL A 309 1.23 4.71 41.38
C VAL A 309 1.01 5.84 42.39
N ASP A 310 1.87 5.95 43.41
CA ASP A 310 1.76 6.98 44.43
C ASP A 310 2.07 8.39 43.88
N ASP A 311 2.95 8.52 42.89
CA ASP A 311 3.20 9.80 42.19
C ASP A 311 1.99 10.23 41.34
N ASP A 312 1.38 9.31 40.59
CA ASP A 312 0.17 9.58 39.79
C ASP A 312 -1.04 9.92 40.69
N GLU A 313 -1.17 9.24 41.83
CA GLU A 313 -2.21 9.50 42.83
C GLU A 313 -2.00 10.87 43.49
N ARG A 314 -0.74 11.23 43.83
CA ARG A 314 -0.38 12.56 44.35
C ARG A 314 -0.66 13.67 43.34
N ALA A 315 -0.36 13.45 42.06
CA ALA A 315 -0.65 14.41 41.00
C ALA A 315 -2.16 14.64 40.81
N ARG A 316 -2.97 13.58 40.88
CA ARG A 316 -4.44 13.67 40.87
C ARG A 316 -4.99 14.42 42.08
N GLN A 317 -4.47 14.14 43.27
CA GLN A 317 -4.89 14.84 44.48
C GLN A 317 -4.55 16.34 44.43
N ALA A 318 -3.35 16.70 43.93
CA ALA A 318 -2.96 18.09 43.74
C ALA A 318 -3.85 18.81 42.72
N TYR A 319 -4.19 18.14 41.60
CA TYR A 319 -5.10 18.69 40.59
C TYR A 319 -6.52 18.89 41.14
N ASN A 320 -7.05 17.91 41.88
CA ASN A 320 -8.37 18.01 42.50
C ASN A 320 -8.42 19.12 43.56
N ALA A 321 -7.34 19.29 44.34
CA ALA A 321 -7.22 20.39 45.30
C ALA A 321 -7.18 21.77 44.62
N MET A 322 -6.51 21.88 43.46
CA MET A 322 -6.52 23.10 42.65
C MET A 322 -7.94 23.43 42.15
N LEU A 323 -8.66 22.43 41.63
CA LEU A 323 -10.04 22.60 41.16
C LEU A 323 -10.98 23.02 42.30
N ALA A 324 -10.81 22.46 43.50
CA ALA A 324 -11.58 22.86 44.67
C ALA A 324 -11.37 24.34 45.04
N ARG A 325 -10.12 24.83 44.99
CA ARG A 325 -9.81 26.24 45.23
C ARG A 325 -10.43 27.17 44.18
N LEU A 326 -10.42 26.77 42.90
CA LEU A 326 -11.06 27.54 41.82
C LEU A 326 -12.58 27.59 42.00
N ALA A 327 -13.21 26.48 42.38
CA ALA A 327 -14.65 26.42 42.65
C ALA A 327 -15.05 27.29 43.86
N GLU A 328 -14.21 27.37 44.90
CA GLU A 328 -14.41 28.26 46.04
C GLU A 328 -14.26 29.74 45.65
N GLN A 329 -13.30 30.08 44.80
CA GLN A 329 -13.12 31.43 44.27
C GLN A 329 -14.31 31.88 43.41
N GLU A 330 -14.87 31.00 42.57
CA GLU A 330 -16.08 31.30 41.78
C GLU A 330 -17.31 31.51 42.67
N ARG A 331 -17.47 30.71 43.74
CA ARG A 331 -18.57 30.88 44.71
C ARG A 331 -18.43 32.16 45.55
N GLY A 332 -17.21 32.54 45.91
CA GLY A 332 -16.92 33.79 46.63
C GLY A 332 -17.06 35.04 45.76
N GLY A 333 -16.86 34.93 44.44
CA GLY A 333 -17.01 36.02 43.48
C GLY A 333 -18.47 36.37 43.14
N SER A 334 -19.41 35.42 43.28
CA SER A 334 -20.83 35.62 42.94
C SER A 334 -21.65 36.33 44.03
N GLY A 335 -21.06 36.69 45.16
CA GLY A 335 -21.73 37.37 46.30
C GLY A 335 -21.51 38.88 46.39
N ARG A 336 -20.89 39.50 45.36
CA ARG A 336 -20.67 40.95 45.29
C ARG A 336 -21.23 41.52 43.97
N THR A 337 -22.55 41.64 43.92
CA THR A 337 -23.26 42.61 43.09
C THR A 337 -24.34 43.26 43.94
#